data_AF-A0A2D5VTB7-F1
#
_entry.id   AF-A0A2D5VTB7-F1
#
_cell.length_a   1.000
_cell.length_b   1.000
_cell.length_c   1.000
_cell.angle_alpha   90.00
_cell.angle_beta   90.00
_cell.angle_gamma   90.00
#
_symmetry.space_group_name_H-M   'P 1'
#
loop_
_entity.id
_entity.type
_entity.pdbx_description
1 polymer ?
#
loop_
_entity_poly.entity_id
_entity_poly.type
_entity_poly.pdbx_seq_one_letter_code
_entity_poly.pdbx_strand_id
1 'polypeptide(L)'
;MPETPNPEELIKWVGWLLSLVLGLIGIGVTFSVLYIRIRHAEKLAQRKERHDAIDNALRLLTDFEDKSLDYWTAKDSKYTKAHIITAQQRLSFSIKQLSRITASNFPDKEMAEIRKSATLDMETKRRPISANSERILRLSISTSKMQNLSLFAKNGKS
;
A
#
# COMPACT_ATOMS: atom_id res chain seq x y z
N MET A 1 24.25 40.82 -63.15
CA MET A 1 23.14 41.32 -62.30
C MET A 1 22.46 40.10 -61.70
N PRO A 2 22.38 39.95 -60.37
CA PRO A 2 21.68 38.81 -59.80
C PRO A 2 20.17 38.96 -60.09
N GLU A 3 19.59 37.97 -60.74
CA GLU A 3 18.14 37.90 -61.01
C GLU A 3 17.39 37.87 -59.67
N THR A 4 16.43 38.78 -59.52
CA THR A 4 15.57 38.80 -58.33
C THR A 4 14.73 37.53 -58.29
N PRO A 5 14.71 36.78 -57.18
CA PRO A 5 13.99 35.52 -57.10
C PRO A 5 12.48 35.73 -57.32
N ASN A 6 11.87 34.81 -58.06
CA ASN A 6 10.45 34.84 -58.41
C ASN A 6 9.59 34.72 -57.13
N PRO A 7 8.68 35.67 -56.85
CA PRO A 7 7.91 35.72 -55.59
C PRO A 7 7.08 34.46 -55.31
N GLU A 8 6.65 33.74 -56.35
CA GLU A 8 5.92 32.48 -56.17
C GLU A 8 6.76 31.35 -55.58
N GLU A 9 8.06 31.31 -55.88
CA GLU A 9 8.96 30.32 -55.29
C GLU A 9 9.27 30.64 -53.82
N LEU A 10 9.44 31.92 -53.49
CA LEU A 10 9.62 32.38 -52.11
C LEU A 10 8.44 31.98 -51.21
N ILE A 11 7.20 32.13 -51.68
CA ILE A 11 6.01 31.74 -50.92
C ILE A 11 5.97 30.23 -50.68
N LYS A 12 6.35 29.42 -51.67
CA LYS A 12 6.44 27.96 -51.52
C LYS A 12 7.49 27.58 -50.48
N TRP A 13 8.70 28.15 -50.54
CA TRP A 13 9.77 27.89 -49.58
C TRP A 13 9.39 28.29 -48.14
N VAL A 14 8.75 29.45 -47.97
CA VAL A 14 8.24 29.89 -46.67
C VAL A 14 7.18 28.94 -46.12
N GLY A 15 6.26 28.47 -46.97
CA GLY A 15 5.23 27.48 -46.57
C GLY A 15 5.83 26.15 -46.12
N TRP A 16 6.84 25.64 -46.84
CA TRP A 16 7.57 24.42 -46.46
C TRP A 16 8.32 24.59 -45.13
N LEU A 17 9.00 25.72 -44.93
CA LEU A 17 9.69 26.04 -43.67
C LEU A 17 8.71 26.14 -42.50
N LEU A 18 7.57 26.81 -42.67
CA LEU A 18 6.56 26.95 -41.62
C LEU A 18 5.98 25.58 -41.21
N SER A 19 5.70 24.72 -42.18
CA SER A 19 5.21 23.36 -41.95
C SER A 19 6.23 22.51 -41.17
N LEU A 20 7.51 22.61 -41.53
CA LEU A 20 8.59 21.89 -40.85
C LEU A 20 8.77 22.37 -39.40
N VAL A 21 8.71 23.69 -39.16
CA VAL A 21 8.78 24.27 -37.82
C VAL A 21 7.59 23.83 -36.96
N LEU A 22 6.38 23.89 -37.50
CA LEU A 22 5.17 23.43 -36.79
C LEU A 22 5.23 21.92 -36.48
N GLY A 23 5.74 21.11 -37.41
CA GLY A 23 5.97 19.68 -37.20
C GLY A 23 6.95 19.40 -36.06
N LEU A 24 8.08 20.10 -36.01
CA LEU A 24 9.05 19.98 -34.92
C LEU A 24 8.48 20.42 -33.56
N ILE A 25 7.68 21.49 -33.54
CA ILE A 25 6.98 21.93 -32.33
C ILE A 25 5.99 20.87 -31.87
N GLY A 26 5.19 20.31 -32.79
CA GLY A 26 4.24 19.23 -32.49
C GLY A 26 4.91 17.99 -31.90
N ILE A 27 6.08 17.61 -32.44
CA ILE A 27 6.89 16.52 -31.90
C ILE A 27 7.38 16.85 -30.49
N GLY A 28 7.92 18.05 -30.27
CA GLY A 28 8.41 18.49 -28.96
C GLY A 28 7.33 18.49 -27.88
N VAL A 29 6.12 18.96 -28.21
CA VAL A 29 4.97 18.92 -27.29
C VAL A 29 4.56 17.49 -26.98
N THR A 30 4.51 16.62 -28.00
CA THR A 30 4.14 15.21 -27.83
C THR A 30 5.12 14.48 -26.90
N PHE A 31 6.43 14.66 -27.09
CA PHE A 31 7.44 14.10 -26.18
C PHE A 31 7.31 14.64 -24.76
N SER A 32 7.05 15.94 -24.60
CA SER A 32 6.88 16.55 -23.28
C SER A 32 5.65 16.00 -22.55
N VAL A 33 4.52 15.85 -23.24
CA VAL A 33 3.30 15.26 -22.67
C VAL A 33 3.51 13.79 -22.29
N LEU A 34 4.18 13.01 -23.13
CA LEU A 34 4.52 11.62 -22.82
C LEU A 34 5.40 11.52 -21.58
N TYR A 35 6.44 12.37 -21.49
CA TYR A 35 7.34 12.39 -20.35
C TYR A 35 6.62 12.70 -19.03
N ILE A 36 5.76 13.72 -19.04
CA ILE A 36 4.93 14.10 -17.89
C ILE A 36 3.99 12.95 -17.51
N ARG A 37 3.33 12.32 -18.49
CA ARG A 37 2.44 11.17 -18.25
C ARG A 37 3.16 9.98 -17.61
N ILE A 38 4.36 9.64 -18.07
CA ILE A 38 5.16 8.55 -17.49
C ILE A 38 5.44 8.84 -16.01
N ARG A 39 5.94 10.05 -15.69
CA ARG A 39 6.20 10.45 -14.31
C ARG A 39 4.95 10.44 -13.42
N HIS A 40 3.80 10.83 -13.97
CA HIS A 40 2.53 10.75 -13.23
C HIS A 40 2.07 9.32 -13.02
N ALA A 41 2.23 8.45 -14.03
CA ALA A 41 1.89 7.03 -13.93
C ALA A 41 2.74 6.33 -12.86
N GLU A 42 4.04 6.61 -12.81
CA GLU A 42 4.94 6.09 -11.77
C GLU A 42 4.51 6.52 -10.36
N LYS A 43 4.22 7.81 -10.15
CA LYS A 43 3.74 8.32 -8.86
C LYS A 43 2.40 7.70 -8.47
N LEU A 44 1.51 7.50 -9.43
CA LEU A 44 0.21 6.88 -9.20
C LEU A 44 0.37 5.39 -8.83
N ALA A 45 1.27 4.68 -9.53
CA ALA A 45 1.58 3.28 -9.25
C ALA A 45 2.14 3.11 -7.83
N GLN A 46 3.09 3.96 -7.41
CA GLN A 46 3.64 3.93 -6.05
C GLN A 46 2.58 4.19 -4.97
N ARG A 47 1.66 5.14 -5.22
CA ARG A 47 0.54 5.41 -4.30
C ARG A 47 -0.42 4.24 -4.22
N LYS A 48 -0.75 3.64 -5.37
CA LYS A 48 -1.61 2.47 -5.44
C LYS A 48 -0.98 1.28 -4.70
N GLU A 49 0.29 0.98 -4.96
CA GLU A 49 1.02 -0.09 -4.27
C GLU A 49 1.02 0.10 -2.75
N ARG A 50 1.23 1.34 -2.28
CA ARG A 50 1.11 1.66 -0.85
C ARG A 50 -0.29 1.39 -0.32
N HIS A 51 -1.33 1.84 -1.02
CA HIS A 51 -2.73 1.63 -0.61
C HIS A 51 -3.10 0.14 -0.58
N ASP A 52 -2.70 -0.62 -1.60
CA ASP A 52 -2.93 -2.06 -1.68
C ASP A 52 -2.19 -2.80 -0.54
N ALA A 53 -0.98 -2.37 -0.19
CA ALA A 53 -0.22 -2.92 0.93
C ALA A 53 -0.87 -2.61 2.30
N ILE A 54 -1.39 -1.39 2.49
CA ILE A 54 -2.15 -0.99 3.68
C ILE A 54 -3.41 -1.84 3.80
N ASP A 55 -4.21 -1.92 2.73
CA ASP A 55 -5.48 -2.64 2.71
C ASP A 55 -5.24 -4.15 2.96
N ASN A 56 -4.17 -4.74 2.41
CA ASN A 56 -3.80 -6.13 2.69
C ASN A 56 -3.34 -6.36 4.14
N ALA A 57 -2.54 -5.44 4.70
CA ALA A 57 -2.09 -5.54 6.08
C ALA A 57 -3.25 -5.42 7.08
N LEU A 58 -4.19 -4.50 6.84
CA LEU A 58 -5.42 -4.37 7.63
C LEU A 58 -6.28 -5.62 7.54
N ARG A 59 -6.48 -6.17 6.34
CA ARG A 59 -7.22 -7.42 6.15
C ARG A 59 -6.59 -8.57 6.93
N LEU A 60 -5.26 -8.72 6.90
CA LEU A 60 -4.55 -9.76 7.65
C LEU A 60 -4.61 -9.53 9.15
N LEU A 61 -4.68 -8.28 9.60
CA LEU A 61 -4.82 -7.92 11.00
C LEU A 61 -6.20 -8.32 11.52
N THR A 62 -7.27 -8.00 10.79
CA THR A 62 -8.65 -8.42 11.10
C THR A 62 -8.78 -9.94 11.06
N ASP A 63 -8.27 -10.59 10.02
CA ASP A 63 -8.28 -12.06 9.91
C ASP A 63 -7.53 -12.73 11.08
N PHE A 64 -6.45 -12.12 11.57
CA PHE A 64 -5.74 -12.59 12.74
C PHE A 64 -6.56 -12.42 14.03
N GLU A 65 -7.19 -11.26 14.21
CA GLU A 65 -8.08 -10.98 15.35
C GLU A 65 -9.24 -11.98 15.38
N ASP A 66 -9.97 -12.12 14.27
CA ASP A 66 -11.12 -13.02 14.16
C ASP A 66 -10.75 -14.47 14.46
N LYS A 67 -9.66 -14.96 13.86
CA LYS A 67 -9.14 -16.32 14.13
C LYS A 67 -8.76 -16.50 15.59
N SER A 68 -8.13 -15.49 16.19
CA SER A 68 -7.71 -15.54 17.59
C SER A 68 -8.93 -15.53 18.52
N LEU A 69 -9.95 -14.72 18.21
CA LEU A 69 -11.19 -14.68 18.96
C LEU A 69 -11.92 -16.01 18.88
N ASP A 70 -12.21 -16.50 17.67
CA ASP A 70 -12.89 -17.79 17.46
C ASP A 70 -12.16 -18.92 18.18
N TYR A 71 -10.83 -18.94 18.07
CA TYR A 71 -9.99 -19.91 18.76
C TYR A 71 -10.15 -19.91 20.27
N TRP A 72 -10.31 -18.75 20.90
CA TRP A 72 -10.42 -18.63 22.35
C TRP A 72 -11.85 -18.78 22.87
N THR A 73 -12.85 -18.31 22.13
CA THR A 73 -14.25 -18.27 22.59
C THR A 73 -15.09 -19.44 22.12
N ALA A 74 -14.80 -20.03 20.97
CA ALA A 74 -15.61 -21.12 20.44
C ALA A 74 -15.34 -22.43 21.19
N LYS A 75 -16.43 -23.15 21.50
CA LYS A 75 -16.37 -24.48 22.11
C LYS A 75 -15.72 -25.49 21.15
N ASP A 76 -16.07 -25.41 19.86
CA ASP A 76 -15.52 -26.21 18.76
C ASP A 76 -14.91 -25.29 17.69
N SER A 77 -13.80 -24.64 18.04
CA SER A 77 -13.03 -23.82 17.09
C SER A 77 -12.48 -24.67 15.95
N LYS A 78 -12.66 -24.21 14.70
CA LYS A 78 -12.02 -24.80 13.51
C LYS A 78 -10.52 -24.49 13.45
N TYR A 79 -10.08 -23.45 14.15
CA TYR A 79 -8.69 -23.02 14.16
C TYR A 79 -7.90 -23.76 15.24
N THR A 80 -6.67 -24.13 14.91
CA THR A 80 -5.72 -24.77 15.83
C THR A 80 -4.60 -23.78 16.20
N LYS A 81 -3.75 -24.14 17.19
CA LYS A 81 -2.55 -23.35 17.57
C LYS A 81 -1.73 -22.96 16.34
N ALA A 82 -1.48 -23.94 15.46
CA ALA A 82 -0.71 -23.77 14.25
C ALA A 82 -1.31 -22.68 13.35
N HIS A 83 -2.65 -22.67 13.19
CA HIS A 83 -3.33 -21.65 12.38
C HIS A 83 -3.12 -20.23 12.92
N ILE A 84 -3.16 -20.04 14.25
CA ILE A 84 -2.92 -18.72 14.85
C ILE A 84 -1.46 -18.29 14.67
N ILE A 85 -0.51 -19.20 14.88
CA ILE A 85 0.93 -18.91 14.67
C ILE A 85 1.19 -18.56 13.21
N THR A 86 0.62 -19.30 12.26
CA THR A 86 0.76 -19.01 10.82
C THR A 86 0.12 -17.67 10.46
N ALA A 87 -1.06 -17.35 10.99
CA ALA A 87 -1.71 -16.06 10.77
C ALA A 87 -0.85 -14.91 11.33
N GLN A 88 -0.24 -15.10 12.50
CA GLN A 88 0.69 -14.13 13.09
C GLN A 88 1.94 -13.91 12.22
N GLN A 89 2.52 -14.97 11.67
CA GLN A 89 3.67 -14.88 10.77
C GLN A 89 3.33 -14.11 9.48
N ARG A 90 2.15 -14.39 8.90
CA ARG A 90 1.65 -13.67 7.72
C ARG A 90 1.43 -12.19 7.99
N LEU A 91 0.81 -11.87 9.13
CA LEU A 91 0.62 -10.49 9.57
C LEU A 91 1.96 -9.76 9.76
N SER A 92 2.90 -10.38 10.47
CA SER A 92 4.25 -9.81 10.70
C SER A 92 4.99 -9.55 9.38
N PHE A 93 4.93 -10.51 8.45
CA PHE A 93 5.52 -10.34 7.13
C PHE A 93 4.88 -9.19 6.34
N SER A 94 3.54 -9.09 6.34
CA SER A 94 2.83 -8.01 5.66
C SER A 94 3.15 -6.64 6.25
N ILE A 95 3.24 -6.51 7.57
CA ILE A 95 3.61 -5.25 8.23
C ILE A 95 5.06 -4.88 7.93
N LYS A 96 5.97 -5.86 7.86
CA LYS A 96 7.36 -5.65 7.45
C LYS A 96 7.50 -5.22 5.99
N GLN A 97 6.65 -5.72 5.10
CA GLN A 97 6.58 -5.23 3.73
C GLN A 97 6.04 -3.81 3.68
N LEU A 98 4.95 -3.54 4.41
CA LEU A 98 4.36 -2.21 4.49
C LEU A 98 5.38 -1.18 5.00
N SER A 99 6.11 -1.49 6.08
CA SER A 99 7.12 -0.60 6.66
C SER A 99 8.25 -0.25 5.68
N ARG A 100 8.59 -1.18 4.77
CA ARG A 100 9.55 -0.92 3.67
C ARG A 100 8.97 0.01 2.61
N ILE A 101 7.72 -0.18 2.20
CA ILE A 101 7.03 0.65 1.19
C ILE A 101 6.76 2.07 1.71
N THR A 102 6.49 2.22 3.00
CA THR A 102 6.24 3.51 3.66
C THR A 102 7.50 4.18 4.18
N ALA A 103 8.66 3.51 4.11
CA ALA A 103 9.92 3.95 4.72
C ALA A 103 9.78 4.31 6.22
N SER A 104 8.94 3.56 6.93
CA SER A 104 8.67 3.76 8.35
C SER A 104 9.22 2.60 9.19
N ASN A 105 9.39 2.85 10.48
CA ASN A 105 9.84 1.80 11.40
C ASN A 105 8.77 0.72 11.57
N PHE A 106 9.23 -0.50 11.79
CA PHE A 106 8.34 -1.61 12.13
C PHE A 106 7.82 -1.42 13.57
N PRO A 107 6.51 -1.59 13.81
CA PRO A 107 5.91 -1.41 15.13
C PRO A 107 6.15 -2.64 16.02
N ASP A 108 7.39 -2.81 16.49
CA ASP A 108 7.82 -3.96 17.30
C ASP A 108 7.01 -4.12 18.58
N LYS A 109 6.70 -3.00 19.25
CA LYS A 109 5.99 -2.98 20.54
C LYS A 109 4.56 -3.47 20.37
N GLU A 110 3.83 -2.89 19.42
CA GLU A 110 2.43 -3.20 19.15
C GLU A 110 2.30 -4.64 18.62
N MET A 111 3.23 -5.08 17.75
CA MET A 111 3.27 -6.48 17.30
C MET A 111 3.55 -7.47 18.43
N ALA A 112 4.43 -7.11 19.37
CA ALA A 112 4.71 -7.94 20.53
C ALA A 112 3.48 -8.03 21.46
N GLU A 113 2.75 -6.94 21.67
CA GLU A 113 1.51 -6.91 22.44
C GLU A 113 0.42 -7.79 21.81
N ILE A 114 0.16 -7.63 20.51
CA ILE A 114 -0.81 -8.44 19.75
C ILE A 114 -0.47 -9.94 19.85
N ARG A 115 0.80 -10.28 19.60
CA ARG A 115 1.31 -11.64 19.75
C ARG A 115 1.03 -12.15 21.15
N LYS A 116 1.41 -11.40 22.18
CA LYS A 116 1.24 -11.80 23.58
C LYS A 116 -0.24 -12.03 23.89
N SER A 117 -1.14 -11.13 23.53
CA SER A 117 -2.57 -11.31 23.80
C SER A 117 -3.18 -12.54 23.10
N ALA A 118 -2.72 -12.84 21.88
CA ALA A 118 -3.23 -13.96 21.10
C ALA A 118 -2.61 -15.30 21.52
N THR A 119 -1.30 -15.35 21.79
CA THR A 119 -0.52 -16.59 21.94
C THR A 119 -0.08 -16.92 23.37
N LEU A 120 -0.10 -15.98 24.32
CA LEU A 120 0.32 -16.26 25.70
C LEU A 120 -0.57 -17.38 26.29
N ASP A 121 -0.01 -18.35 26.99
CA ASP A 121 -0.75 -19.45 27.65
C ASP A 121 -1.60 -20.34 26.72
N MET A 122 -1.26 -20.45 25.43
CA MET A 122 -1.92 -21.40 24.52
C MET A 122 -1.86 -22.85 25.02
N GLU A 123 -0.89 -23.18 25.86
CA GLU A 123 -0.65 -24.53 26.39
C GLU A 123 -1.28 -24.77 27.76
N THR A 124 -1.48 -23.72 28.56
CA THR A 124 -1.86 -23.82 29.97
C THR A 124 -3.34 -23.53 30.24
N LYS A 125 -4.05 -22.79 29.37
CA LYS A 125 -5.46 -22.44 29.59
C LYS A 125 -6.43 -23.43 28.93
N ARG A 126 -7.44 -23.86 29.69
CA ARG A 126 -8.59 -24.61 29.16
C ARG A 126 -9.48 -23.68 28.33
N ARG A 127 -9.94 -24.19 27.18
CA ARG A 127 -10.91 -23.53 26.30
C ARG A 127 -12.29 -24.18 26.45
N PRO A 128 -13.37 -23.47 26.09
CA PRO A 128 -13.44 -22.06 25.71
C PRO A 128 -13.27 -21.10 26.90
N ILE A 129 -12.79 -19.89 26.64
CA ILE A 129 -12.71 -18.79 27.62
C ILE A 129 -13.94 -17.89 27.42
N SER A 130 -14.45 -17.31 28.52
CA SER A 130 -15.52 -16.30 28.45
C SER A 130 -15.16 -15.14 27.50
N ALA A 131 -16.14 -14.69 26.71
CA ALA A 131 -16.01 -13.55 25.81
C ALA A 131 -15.60 -12.26 26.53
N ASN A 132 -15.97 -12.09 27.80
CA ASN A 132 -15.60 -10.95 28.64
C ASN A 132 -14.23 -11.11 29.31
N SER A 133 -13.43 -12.08 28.89
CA SER A 133 -12.10 -12.25 29.46
C SER A 133 -11.20 -11.07 29.11
N GLU A 134 -10.40 -10.66 30.09
CA GLU A 134 -9.41 -9.59 29.96
C GLU A 134 -8.48 -9.80 28.75
N ARG A 135 -8.23 -11.06 28.38
CA ARG A 135 -7.45 -11.43 27.19
C ARG A 135 -8.07 -10.92 25.89
N ILE A 136 -9.36 -11.16 25.70
CA ILE A 136 -10.09 -10.78 24.48
C ILE A 136 -10.14 -9.25 24.37
N LEU A 137 -10.40 -8.59 25.50
CA LEU A 137 -10.35 -7.13 25.58
C LEU A 137 -8.97 -6.59 25.25
N ARG A 138 -7.89 -7.16 25.82
CA ARG A 138 -6.51 -6.76 25.51
C ARG A 138 -6.16 -6.98 24.04
N LEU A 139 -6.59 -8.10 23.44
CA LEU A 139 -6.38 -8.38 22.03
C LEU A 139 -7.04 -7.30 21.17
N SER A 140 -8.32 -7.03 21.38
CA SER A 140 -9.06 -6.03 20.61
C SER A 140 -8.51 -4.61 20.78
N ILE A 141 -8.10 -4.24 22.00
CA ILE A 141 -7.42 -2.95 22.26
C ILE A 141 -6.09 -2.88 21.50
N SER A 142 -5.30 -3.96 21.51
CA SER A 142 -3.97 -3.98 20.86
C SER A 142 -4.11 -3.92 19.34
N THR A 143 -5.09 -4.62 18.78
CA THR A 143 -5.44 -4.54 17.36
C THR A 143 -5.91 -3.14 16.98
N SER A 144 -6.78 -2.53 17.79
CA SER A 144 -7.25 -1.15 17.59
C SER A 144 -6.11 -0.13 17.64
N LYS A 145 -5.15 -0.29 18.55
CA LYS A 145 -3.95 0.55 18.60
C LYS A 145 -3.12 0.41 17.33
N MET A 146 -2.92 -0.83 16.86
CA MET A 146 -2.18 -1.10 15.62
C MET A 146 -2.85 -0.44 14.40
N GLN A 147 -4.17 -0.53 14.27
CA GLN A 147 -4.92 0.10 13.17
C GLN A 147 -4.78 1.62 13.14
N ASN A 148 -4.63 2.26 14.30
CA ASN A 148 -4.50 3.71 14.43
C ASN A 148 -3.06 4.23 14.27
N LEU A 149 -2.09 3.36 13.99
CA LEU A 149 -0.72 3.80 13.74
C LEU A 149 -0.62 4.62 12.46
N SER A 150 0.31 5.58 12.44
CA SER A 150 0.65 6.39 11.26
C SER A 150 1.08 5.54 10.06
N LEU A 151 1.53 4.30 10.29
CA LEU A 151 1.82 3.29 9.28
C LEU A 151 0.63 3.00 8.35
N PHE A 152 -0.59 3.06 8.89
CA PHE A 152 -1.83 2.78 8.16
C PHE A 152 -2.52 4.05 7.64
N ALA A 153 -1.90 5.22 7.81
CA ALA A 153 -2.44 6.47 7.30
C ALA A 153 -2.44 6.47 5.75
N LYS A 154 -3.62 6.30 5.16
CA LYS A 154 -3.84 6.32 3.70
C LYS A 154 -3.53 7.69 3.08
N ASN A 155 -3.53 8.74 3.90
CA ASN A 155 -3.25 10.11 3.53
C ASN A 155 -1.75 10.40 3.71
N GLY A 156 -1.05 10.71 2.62
CA GLY A 156 0.35 11.15 2.63
C GLY A 156 0.56 12.57 3.20
N LYS A 157 -0.14 12.91 4.28
CA LYS A 157 0.09 14.09 5.09
C LYS A 157 0.60 13.60 6.45
N SER A 158 1.89 13.36 6.51
CA SER A 158 2.67 13.47 7.75
C SER A 158 3.50 14.73 7.67
#